data_AF-A0AA39TAS1-F1
#
_entry.id   AF-A0AA39TAS1-F1
#
_cell.length_a   1.000
_cell.length_b   1.000
_cell.length_c   1.000
_cell.angle_alpha   90.00
_cell.angle_beta   90.00
_cell.angle_gamma   90.00
#
_symmetry.space_group_name_H-M   'P 1'
#
loop_
_entity.id
_entity.type
_entity.pdbx_description
1 polymer ?
#
loop_
_entity_poly.entity_id
_entity_poly.type
_entity_poly.pdbx_seq_one_letter_code
_entity_poly.pdbx_strand_id
1 'polypeptide(L)'
;MFCVKIPRKPDTTLLSISPISRYQHLCLDSQFASIWSIFSVVRMLKLMAGSYLIVITEHDCVGTYWGHPIYKVSSLKVFPCDHSLSKSLAEQKKAGSEFSQLLNVAEQTCGLYLS
;
A
#
# COMPACT_ATOMS: atom_id res chain seq x y z
N MET A 1 -6.48 -4.79 10.45
CA MET A 1 -5.10 -4.30 10.30
C MET A 1 -4.24 -5.45 9.78
N PHE A 2 -3.48 -5.19 8.72
CA PHE A 2 -2.66 -6.16 7.98
C PHE A 2 -1.21 -5.68 7.96
N CYS A 3 -0.26 -6.59 7.68
CA CYS A 3 1.09 -6.16 7.33
C CYS A 3 1.38 -6.47 5.86
N VAL A 4 2.15 -5.58 5.25
CA VAL A 4 2.73 -5.75 3.92
C VAL A 4 4.22 -6.01 4.09
N LYS A 5 4.69 -7.16 3.58
CA LYS A 5 6.11 -7.48 3.49
C LYS A 5 6.61 -7.12 2.10
N ILE A 6 7.53 -6.15 2.02
CA ILE A 6 8.18 -5.76 0.77
C ILE A 6 9.61 -6.31 0.77
N PRO A 7 9.92 -7.30 -0.09
CA PRO A 7 11.26 -7.86 -0.18
C PRO A 7 12.24 -6.83 -0.73
N ARG A 8 13.47 -6.78 -0.17
CA ARG A 8 14.54 -5.92 -0.68
C ARG A 8 15.40 -6.56 -1.78
N LYS A 9 15.28 -7.88 -2.01
CA LYS A 9 16.03 -8.61 -3.04
C LYS A 9 15.16 -8.90 -4.27
N PRO A 10 15.77 -8.91 -5.49
CA PRO A 10 15.05 -9.01 -6.76
C PRO A 10 14.40 -10.38 -7.04
N ASP A 11 14.85 -11.45 -6.38
CA ASP A 11 14.39 -12.83 -6.68
C ASP A 11 13.11 -13.24 -5.94
N THR A 12 12.43 -12.33 -5.24
CA THR A 12 11.21 -12.65 -4.50
C THR A 12 10.12 -11.66 -4.89
N THR A 13 9.41 -11.94 -5.98
CA THR A 13 8.36 -11.07 -6.55
C THR A 13 7.05 -11.07 -5.74
N LEU A 14 7.01 -11.72 -4.58
CA LEU A 14 5.80 -11.90 -3.79
C LEU A 14 5.70 -10.84 -2.69
N LEU A 15 4.97 -9.77 -2.99
CA LEU A 15 4.34 -8.96 -1.95
C LEU A 15 3.38 -9.84 -1.18
N SER A 16 3.68 -10.08 0.09
CA SER A 16 2.82 -10.81 1.01
C SER A 16 2.02 -9.82 1.84
N ILE A 17 0.69 -9.92 1.76
CA ILE A 17 -0.25 -9.28 2.66
C ILE A 17 -0.78 -10.37 3.58
N SER A 18 -0.57 -10.25 4.89
CA SER A 18 -1.15 -11.20 5.84
C SER A 18 -1.79 -10.50 7.05
N PRO A 19 -2.70 -11.19 7.77
CA PRO A 19 -3.23 -10.68 9.02
C PRO A 19 -2.13 -10.52 10.06
N ILE A 20 -2.22 -9.50 10.91
CA ILE A 20 -1.25 -9.25 12.00
C ILE A 20 -1.04 -10.48 12.90
N SER A 21 -2.10 -11.26 13.16
CA SER A 21 -2.04 -12.47 13.99
C SER A 21 -1.08 -13.54 13.46
N ARG A 22 -0.74 -13.53 12.16
CA ARG A 22 0.24 -14.47 11.57
C ARG A 22 1.68 -13.97 11.61
N TYR A 23 1.94 -12.70 11.95
CA TYR A 23 3.27 -12.11 11.84
C TYR A 23 4.12 -12.17 13.12
N GLN A 24 3.53 -12.43 14.30
CA GLN A 24 4.31 -12.67 15.52
C GLN A 24 5.33 -13.81 15.34
N HIS A 25 5.04 -14.77 14.45
CA HIS A 25 5.92 -15.89 14.13
C HIS A 25 6.89 -15.64 12.95
N LEU A 26 6.69 -14.61 12.13
CA LEU A 26 7.52 -14.31 10.94
C LEU A 26 8.59 -13.24 11.19
N CYS A 27 8.52 -12.49 12.29
CA CYS A 27 9.53 -11.47 12.64
C CYS A 27 10.93 -12.07 12.91
N LEU A 28 11.02 -13.36 13.27
CA LEU A 28 12.29 -14.06 13.49
C LEU A 28 13.06 -14.37 12.19
N ASP A 29 12.41 -14.28 11.02
CA ASP A 29 12.95 -14.82 9.76
C ASP A 29 13.30 -13.74 8.72
N SER A 30 13.31 -12.46 9.10
CA SER A 30 13.33 -11.35 8.14
C SER A 30 14.45 -10.34 8.37
N GLN A 31 15.70 -10.78 8.19
CA GLN A 31 16.84 -9.86 8.06
C GLN A 31 16.80 -9.04 6.74
N PHE A 32 15.92 -9.39 5.79
CA PHE A 32 15.95 -8.90 4.40
C PHE A 32 14.68 -8.19 3.88
N ALA A 33 13.65 -7.94 4.70
CA ALA A 33 12.43 -7.26 4.26
C ALA A 33 11.95 -6.19 5.24
N SER A 34 11.48 -5.06 4.69
CA SER A 34 10.79 -4.04 5.47
C SER A 34 9.31 -4.39 5.59
N ILE A 35 8.82 -4.49 6.83
CA ILE A 35 7.43 -4.79 7.15
C ILE A 35 6.72 -3.48 7.47
N TRP A 36 5.58 -3.25 6.82
CA TRP A 36 4.73 -2.06 7.04
C TRP A 36 3.36 -2.50 7.55
N SER A 37 2.87 -1.87 8.62
CA SER A 37 1.50 -2.07 9.09
C SER A 37 0.56 -1.17 8.30
N ILE A 38 -0.58 -1.72 7.87
CA ILE A 38 -1.59 -1.04 7.07
C ILE A 38 -2.98 -1.39 7.61
N PHE A 39 -3.97 -0.54 7.37
CA PHE A 39 -5.35 -0.83 7.76
C PHE A 39 -6.06 -1.70 6.72
N SER A 40 -5.87 -1.39 5.44
CA SER A 40 -6.51 -2.11 4.33
C SER A 40 -5.76 -1.91 3.00
N VAL A 41 -6.03 -2.78 2.02
CA VAL A 41 -5.55 -2.65 0.64
C VAL A 41 -6.68 -2.12 -0.22
N VAL A 42 -6.44 -1.04 -0.95
CA VAL A 42 -7.45 -0.44 -1.84
C VAL A 42 -7.50 -1.23 -3.14
N ARG A 43 -6.36 -1.30 -3.84
CA ARG A 43 -6.26 -1.96 -5.16
C ARG A 43 -4.82 -2.17 -5.57
N MET A 44 -4.60 -3.09 -6.50
CA MET A 44 -3.40 -3.16 -7.32
C MET A 44 -3.64 -2.45 -8.66
N LEU A 45 -2.77 -1.51 -9.01
CA LEU A 45 -2.80 -0.76 -10.26
C LEU A 45 -1.65 -1.22 -11.15
N LYS A 46 -1.96 -1.65 -12.37
CA LYS A 46 -0.94 -1.96 -13.38
C LYS A 46 -0.76 -0.73 -14.28
N LEU A 47 0.42 -0.12 -14.22
CA LEU A 47 0.83 0.96 -15.11
C LEU A 47 1.76 0.39 -16.19
N MET A 48 2.02 1.18 -17.24
CA MET A 48 3.00 0.82 -18.29
C MET A 48 4.38 0.49 -17.71
N ALA A 49 4.70 1.04 -16.53
CA ALA A 49 5.99 0.90 -15.87
C ALA A 49 6.09 -0.24 -14.85
N GLY A 50 5.00 -0.94 -14.56
CA GLY A 50 4.96 -1.99 -13.54
C GLY A 50 3.67 -1.99 -12.75
N SER A 51 3.60 -2.87 -11.77
CA SER A 51 2.45 -3.00 -10.87
C SER A 51 2.70 -2.24 -9.57
N TYR A 52 1.67 -1.57 -9.06
CA TYR A 52 1.71 -0.74 -7.86
C TYR A 52 0.57 -1.15 -6.93
N LEU A 53 0.86 -1.28 -5.64
CA LEU A 53 -0.10 -1.57 -4.60
C LEU A 53 -0.50 -0.29 -3.88
N ILE A 54 -1.80 0.01 -3.83
CA ILE A 54 -2.35 1.15 -3.10
C ILE A 54 -2.93 0.62 -1.78
N VAL A 55 -2.45 1.16 -0.67
CA VAL A 55 -2.85 0.76 0.68
C VAL A 55 -3.33 1.96 1.49
N ILE A 56 -4.15 1.68 2.50
CA ILE A 56 -4.59 2.64 3.51
C ILE A 56 -3.68 2.51 4.72
N THR A 57 -2.94 3.58 5.00
CA THR A 57 -2.03 3.67 6.14
C THR A 57 -2.69 4.28 7.36
N GLU A 58 -3.68 5.16 7.17
CA GLU A 58 -4.44 5.79 8.27
C GLU A 58 -5.91 6.02 7.88
N HIS A 59 -6.78 5.97 8.88
CA HIS A 59 -8.19 6.32 8.76
C HIS A 59 -8.72 6.85 10.09
N ASP A 60 -9.80 7.62 10.02
CA ASP A 60 -10.52 8.17 11.18
C ASP A 60 -11.94 7.63 11.23
N CYS A 61 -12.40 7.19 12.42
CA CYS A 61 -13.80 6.82 12.62
C CYS A 61 -14.64 8.10 12.64
N VAL A 62 -15.54 8.26 11.68
CA VAL A 62 -16.39 9.45 11.52
C VAL A 62 -17.83 9.24 11.99
N GLY A 63 -18.18 8.01 12.36
CA GLY A 63 -19.49 7.70 12.88
C GLY A 63 -19.80 6.22 12.81
N THR A 64 -21.04 5.88 13.14
CA THR A 64 -21.58 4.53 13.01
C THR A 64 -22.92 4.61 12.29
N TYR A 65 -23.17 3.66 11.39
CA TYR A 65 -24.45 3.46 10.76
C TYR A 65 -24.94 2.05 11.12
N TRP A 66 -26.04 1.97 11.87
CA TRP A 66 -26.62 0.69 12.32
C TRP A 66 -25.65 -0.19 13.12
N GLY A 67 -24.77 0.44 13.91
CA GLY A 67 -23.75 -0.25 14.69
C GLY A 67 -22.49 -0.64 13.89
N HIS A 68 -22.47 -0.39 12.58
CA HIS A 68 -21.28 -0.57 11.75
C HIS A 68 -20.47 0.74 11.71
N PRO A 69 -19.19 0.73 12.10
CA PRO A 69 -18.36 1.92 12.06
C PRO A 69 -18.07 2.35 10.63
N ILE A 70 -18.09 3.66 10.38
CA ILE A 70 -17.71 4.26 9.11
C ILE A 70 -16.38 4.98 9.33
N TYR A 71 -15.40 4.64 8.51
CA TYR A 71 -14.06 5.20 8.54
C TYR A 71 -13.82 6.08 7.33
N LYS A 72 -13.36 7.30 7.55
CA LYS A 72 -12.80 8.16 6.50
C LYS A 72 -11.32 7.86 6.37
N VAL A 73 -10.85 7.61 5.16
CA VAL A 73 -9.41 7.47 4.91
C VAL A 73 -8.74 8.83 5.01
N SER A 74 -7.67 8.89 5.80
CA SER A 74 -6.86 10.08 6.04
C SER A 74 -5.45 9.98 5.48
N SER A 75 -4.96 8.76 5.20
CA SER A 75 -3.69 8.54 4.52
C SER A 75 -3.69 7.30 3.63
N LEU A 76 -3.27 7.48 2.37
CA LEU A 76 -2.94 6.41 1.43
C LEU A 76 -1.44 6.34 1.16
N LYS A 77 -0.96 5.14 0.81
CA LYS A 77 0.41 4.93 0.34
C LYS A 77 0.45 4.01 -0.87
N VAL A 78 1.34 4.34 -1.81
CA VAL A 78 1.59 3.55 -3.03
C VAL A 78 2.93 2.84 -2.90
N PHE A 79 2.93 1.53 -3.12
CA PHE A 79 4.12 0.69 -3.13
C PHE A 79 4.36 0.09 -4.52
N PRO A 80 5.55 0.24 -5.12
CA PRO A 80 5.89 -0.50 -6.32
C PRO A 80 6.05 -1.99 -6.01
N CYS A 81 5.48 -2.86 -6.85
CA CYS A 81 5.56 -4.32 -6.70
C CYS A 81 6.73 -4.94 -7.48
N ASP A 82 7.15 -4.29 -8.57
CA ASP A 82 8.19 -4.79 -9.46
C ASP A 82 9.53 -4.06 -9.19
N HIS A 83 10.59 -4.80 -8.85
CA HIS A 83 11.94 -4.25 -8.62
C HIS A 83 12.83 -4.18 -9.88
N SER A 84 12.33 -4.63 -11.04
CA SER A 84 13.01 -4.39 -12.34
C SER A 84 13.10 -2.90 -12.68
N LEU A 85 12.29 -2.08 -12.00
CA LEU A 85 12.34 -0.61 -11.95
C LEU A 85 13.66 -0.02 -11.46
N SER A 86 14.56 -0.81 -10.86
CA SER A 86 15.89 -0.34 -10.45
C SER A 86 16.78 0.09 -11.63
N LYS A 87 16.46 -0.32 -12.87
CA LYS A 87 17.25 0.00 -14.09
C LYS A 87 16.50 0.83 -15.14
N SER A 88 15.21 1.11 -14.95
CA SER A 88 14.38 1.74 -15.98
C SER A 88 14.38 3.27 -15.85
N LEU A 89 14.90 3.90 -16.90
CA LEU A 89 15.03 5.32 -17.26
C LEU A 89 14.12 6.32 -16.51
N ALA A 90 14.68 7.49 -16.15
CA ALA A 90 14.08 8.59 -15.39
C ALA A 90 12.59 8.92 -15.68
N GLU A 91 12.12 8.69 -16.90
CA GLU A 91 10.73 8.83 -17.33
C GLU A 91 9.73 7.92 -16.58
N GLN A 92 10.13 6.72 -16.14
CA GLN A 92 9.23 5.86 -15.35
C GLN A 92 9.08 6.30 -13.89
N LYS A 93 10.16 6.79 -13.28
CA LYS A 93 10.12 7.35 -11.92
C LYS A 93 9.22 8.60 -11.90
N LYS A 94 9.26 9.37 -12.99
CA LYS A 94 8.39 10.51 -13.23
C LYS A 94 6.91 10.08 -13.29
N ALA A 95 6.55 9.09 -14.11
CA ALA A 95 5.17 8.60 -14.20
C ALA A 95 4.61 8.06 -12.87
N GLY A 96 5.43 7.32 -12.10
CA GLY A 96 5.05 6.85 -10.76
C GLY A 96 4.84 8.01 -9.76
N SER A 97 5.68 9.05 -9.85
CA SER A 97 5.54 10.25 -9.02
C SER A 97 4.32 11.10 -9.40
N GLU A 98 4.02 11.23 -10.69
CA GLU A 98 2.83 11.93 -11.21
C GLU A 98 1.55 11.22 -10.74
N PHE A 99 1.50 9.89 -10.82
CA PHE A 99 0.37 9.11 -10.30
C PHE A 99 0.19 9.28 -8.79
N SER A 100 1.29 9.31 -8.03
CA SER A 100 1.25 9.51 -6.59
C SER A 100 0.70 10.89 -6.24
N GLN A 101 1.04 11.91 -7.03
CA GLN A 101 0.48 13.26 -6.90
C GLN A 101 -1.01 13.28 -7.22
N LEU A 102 -1.44 12.62 -8.29
CA LEU A 102 -2.86 12.52 -8.65
C LEU A 102 -3.68 11.79 -7.57
N LEU A 103 -3.13 10.72 -6.99
CA LEU A 103 -3.74 10.01 -5.86
C LEU A 103 -3.86 10.90 -4.63
N ASN A 104 -2.84 11.68 -4.31
CA ASN A 104 -2.89 12.63 -3.19
C ASN A 104 -3.95 13.73 -3.42
N VAL A 105 -4.09 14.23 -4.64
CA VAL A 105 -5.17 15.18 -4.98
C VAL A 105 -6.54 14.51 -4.84
N ALA A 106 -6.70 13.30 -5.36
CA ALA A 106 -7.96 12.55 -5.27
C ALA A 106 -8.36 12.27 -3.81
N GLU A 107 -7.39 11.90 -2.96
CA GLU A 107 -7.57 11.71 -1.53
C GLU A 107 -8.08 12.97 -0.82
N GLN A 108 -7.55 14.14 -1.19
CA GLN A 108 -7.94 15.43 -0.60
C GLN A 108 -9.29 15.96 -1.14
N THR A 109 -9.64 15.62 -2.39
CA THR A 109 -10.80 16.21 -3.08
C THR A 109 -12.08 15.39 -2.86
N CYS A 110 -11.99 14.06 -2.93
CA CYS A 110 -13.12 13.14 -2.79
C CYS A 110 -12.83 12.23 -1.59
N GLY A 111 -13.32 12.58 -0.40
CA GLY A 111 -13.09 11.78 0.79
C GLY A 111 -13.47 10.30 0.55
N LEU A 112 -12.52 9.38 0.73
CA LEU A 112 -12.75 7.94 0.61
C LEU A 112 -13.28 7.41 1.96
N TYR A 113 -14.37 6.64 1.94
CA TYR A 113 -14.99 6.07 3.14
C TYR A 113 -15.12 4.54 3.04
N LEU A 114 -14.99 3.87 4.17
CA LEU A 114 -14.98 2.41 4.33
C LEU A 114 -15.84 2.02 5.54
N SER A 115 -16.32 0.78 5.59
CA SER A 115 -17.01 0.18 6.75
C SER A 115 -16.35 -1.12 7.18
#